data_AF-W1XNY7-F1
#
_entry.id   AF-W1XNY7-F1
#
_cell.length_a   1.000
_cell.length_b   1.000
_cell.length_c   1.000
_cell.angle_alpha   90.00
_cell.angle_beta   90.00
_cell.angle_gamma   90.00
#
_symmetry.space_group_name_H-M   'P 1'
#
loop_
_entity.id
_entity.type
_entity.pdbx_description
1 polymer ?
#
loop_
_entity_poly.entity_id
_entity_poly.type
_entity_poly.pdbx_seq_one_letter_code
_entity_poly.pdbx_strand_id
1 'polypeptide(L)'
;YFEDKGYEVFLINALSGEGLSELMERAYYYVENYEPEPEANDDTVVYEAKQDVEFVITRGDDAAFYITGKRIERLVAMTNLDDDQSLRRFQRIWRFMELDAK
;
A
#
# COMPACT_ATOMS: atom_id res chain seq x y z
N TYR A 1 38.41 4.77 29.68
CA TYR A 1 37.40 3.88 29.07
C TYR A 1 36.29 4.67 28.38
N PHE A 2 35.56 5.54 29.08
CA PHE A 2 34.50 6.35 28.44
C PHE A 2 35.06 7.49 27.57
N GLU A 3 36.03 8.25 28.07
CA GLU A 3 36.72 9.29 27.28
C GLU A 3 37.49 8.71 26.08
N ASP A 4 38.10 7.54 26.26
CA ASP A 4 38.82 6.80 25.21
C ASP A 4 37.89 6.33 24.07
N LYS A 5 36.58 6.22 24.35
CA LYS A 5 35.53 5.93 23.35
C LYS A 5 34.87 7.20 22.80
N GLY A 6 35.38 8.38 23.14
CA GLY A 6 34.84 9.67 22.71
C GLY A 6 33.55 10.09 23.42
N TYR A 7 33.18 9.44 24.53
CA TYR A 7 32.02 9.85 25.32
C TYR A 7 32.38 10.96 26.30
N GLU A 8 31.52 11.95 26.38
CA GLU A 8 31.58 12.98 27.41
C GLU A 8 31.08 12.44 28.75
N VAL A 9 31.81 12.72 29.83
CA VAL A 9 31.52 12.20 31.16
C VAL A 9 31.20 13.35 32.10
N PHE A 10 30.08 13.22 32.82
CA PHE A 10 29.62 14.19 33.82
C PHE A 10 29.63 13.51 35.20
N LEU A 11 30.31 14.13 36.16
CA LEU A 11 30.28 13.70 37.55
C LEU A 11 29.02 14.27 38.20
N ILE A 12 28.16 13.40 38.72
CA ILE A 12 26.90 13.80 39.34
C ILE A 12 26.74 13.19 40.73
N ASN A 13 26.02 13.90 41.59
CA ASN A 13 25.54 13.38 42.85
C ASN A 13 24.02 13.56 42.95
N ALA A 14 23.28 12.46 42.82
CA ALA A 14 21.83 12.48 42.84
C ALA A 14 21.23 12.88 44.20
N LEU A 15 21.98 12.75 45.30
CA LEU A 15 21.51 13.11 46.63
C LEU A 15 21.62 14.61 46.91
N SER A 16 22.73 15.25 46.51
CA SER A 16 22.92 16.69 46.66
C SER A 16 22.38 17.50 45.48
N GLY A 17 22.19 16.86 44.32
CA GLY A 17 21.78 17.50 43.07
C GLY A 17 22.93 18.11 42.27
N GLU A 18 24.17 18.01 42.76
CA GLU A 18 25.36 18.53 42.07
C GLU A 18 25.58 17.81 40.73
N GLY A 19 25.85 18.56 39.67
CA GLY A 19 26.12 18.03 38.33
C GLY A 19 24.89 17.64 37.51
N LEU A 20 23.69 17.62 38.12
CA LEU A 20 22.46 17.27 37.40
C LEU A 20 22.03 18.36 36.42
N SER A 21 22.20 19.64 36.78
CA SER A 21 21.83 20.75 35.91
C SER A 21 22.66 20.75 34.62
N GLU A 22 23.97 20.58 34.73
CA GLU A 22 24.91 20.55 33.61
C GLU A 22 24.65 19.35 32.70
N LEU A 23 24.31 18.18 33.28
CA LEU A 23 23.91 16.99 32.51
C LEU A 23 22.62 17.24 31.72
N MET A 24 21.63 17.87 32.35
CA MET A 24 20.33 18.16 31.72
C MET A 24 20.45 19.21 30.61
N GLU A 25 21.25 20.25 30.81
CA GLU A 25 21.54 21.25 29.78
C GLU A 25 22.22 20.60 28.56
N ARG A 26 23.16 19.68 28.79
CA ARG A 26 23.81 18.98 27.68
C ARG A 26 22.86 18.05 26.94
N ALA A 27 21.98 17.35 27.66
CA ALA A 27 20.93 16.54 27.02
C ALA A 27 19.98 17.40 26.18
N TYR A 28 19.60 18.57 26.68
CA TYR A 28 18.79 19.55 25.95
C TYR A 28 19.47 20.00 24.65
N TYR A 29 20.76 20.34 24.71
CA TYR A 29 21.54 20.72 23.54
C TYR A 29 21.51 19.63 22.44
N TYR A 30 21.66 18.35 22.81
CA TYR A 30 21.60 17.26 21.83
C TYR A 30 20.22 17.11 21.19
N VAL A 31 19.14 17.34 21.94
CA VAL A 31 17.78 17.30 21.40
C VAL A 31 17.51 18.50 20.48
N GLU A 32 17.97 19.69 20.87
CA GLU A 32 17.79 20.91 20.09
C GLU A 32 18.56 20.89 18.76
N ASN A 33 19.78 20.34 18.78
CA ASN A 33 20.64 20.24 17.60
C ASN A 33 20.54 18.88 16.90
N TYR A 34 19.52 18.10 17.22
CA TYR A 34 19.28 16.83 16.55
C TYR A 34 18.80 17.09 15.13
N GLU A 35 19.63 16.73 14.15
CA GLU A 35 19.20 16.64 12.76
C GLU A 35 18.59 15.25 12.54
N PRO A 36 17.28 15.14 12.22
CA PRO A 36 16.69 13.85 11.90
C PRO A 36 17.36 13.29 10.65
N GLU A 37 17.77 12.02 10.71
CA GLU A 37 18.16 11.30 9.51
C GLU A 37 17.01 11.39 8.49
N PRO A 38 17.31 11.62 7.21
CA PRO A 38 16.26 11.69 6.19
C PRO A 38 15.47 10.39 6.25
N GLU A 39 14.16 10.50 6.49
CA GLU A 39 13.26 9.37 6.40
C GLU A 39 13.49 8.73 5.03
N ALA A 40 13.99 7.49 5.03
CA ALA A 40 13.91 6.65 3.86
C ALA A 40 12.41 6.55 3.58
N ASN A 41 11.94 7.35 2.63
CA ASN A 41 10.59 7.27 2.11
C ASN A 41 10.53 5.90 1.44
N ASP A 42 10.14 4.89 2.21
CA ASP A 42 9.62 3.67 1.64
C ASP A 42 8.32 4.13 0.99
N ASP A 43 8.40 4.37 -0.32
CA ASP A 43 7.34 4.90 -1.17
C ASP A 43 6.03 4.20 -0.80
N THR A 44 5.26 4.82 0.08
CA THR A 44 4.00 4.25 0.54
C THR A 44 3.04 4.50 -0.60
N VAL A 45 3.00 3.56 -1.54
CA VAL A 45 2.10 3.61 -2.69
C VAL A 45 0.69 3.59 -2.14
N VAL A 46 0.09 4.79 -2.02
CA VAL A 46 -1.31 4.95 -1.70
C VAL A 46 -2.10 4.46 -2.92
N TYR A 47 -2.57 3.23 -2.86
CA TYR A 47 -3.49 2.70 -3.85
C TYR A 47 -4.86 3.35 -3.64
N GLU A 48 -5.15 4.42 -4.37
CA GLU A 48 -6.53 4.86 -4.55
C GLU A 48 -7.29 3.77 -5.34
N ALA A 49 -8.30 3.18 -4.73
CA ALA A 49 -9.22 2.27 -5.42
C ALA A 49 -10.02 3.07 -6.44
N LYS A 50 -9.47 3.24 -7.64
CA LYS A 50 -10.26 3.65 -8.81
C LYS A 50 -11.36 2.60 -8.98
N GLN A 51 -12.58 3.05 -9.22
CA GLN A 51 -13.63 2.15 -9.70
C GLN A 51 -13.16 1.57 -11.02
N ASP A 52 -12.62 0.35 -10.99
CA ASP A 52 -12.29 -0.41 -12.18
C ASP A 52 -13.61 -0.58 -12.93
N VAL A 53 -13.73 0.06 -14.10
CA VAL A 53 -14.86 -0.15 -14.99
C VAL A 53 -14.88 -1.64 -15.32
N GLU A 54 -15.90 -2.36 -14.86
CA GLU A 54 -15.90 -3.83 -14.89
C GLU A 54 -15.84 -4.38 -16.32
N PHE A 55 -16.45 -3.67 -17.27
CA PHE A 55 -16.40 -3.93 -18.70
C PHE A 55 -16.90 -2.73 -19.52
N VAL A 56 -16.52 -2.68 -20.81
CA VAL A 56 -16.98 -1.70 -21.80
C VAL A 56 -17.56 -2.46 -23.00
N ILE A 57 -18.76 -2.06 -23.45
CA ILE A 57 -19.42 -2.62 -24.62
C ILE A 57 -19.31 -1.63 -25.78
N THR A 58 -18.73 -2.06 -26.90
CA THR A 58 -18.61 -1.28 -28.13
C THR A 58 -19.24 -2.02 -29.30
N ARG A 59 -19.92 -1.30 -30.21
CA ARG A 59 -20.53 -1.89 -31.40
C ARG A 59 -19.50 -1.96 -32.53
N GLY A 60 -19.35 -3.15 -33.12
CA GLY A 60 -18.53 -3.40 -34.29
C GLY A 60 -19.27 -3.13 -35.61
N ASP A 61 -18.49 -3.00 -36.68
CA ASP A 61 -18.99 -2.68 -38.01
C ASP A 61 -19.87 -3.80 -38.63
N ASP A 62 -19.68 -5.05 -38.18
CA ASP A 62 -20.43 -6.24 -38.63
C ASP A 62 -21.67 -6.53 -37.75
N ALA A 63 -22.28 -5.48 -37.18
CA ALA A 63 -23.37 -5.60 -36.19
C ALA A 63 -23.05 -6.46 -34.95
N ALA A 64 -21.77 -6.79 -34.72
CA ALA A 64 -21.29 -7.49 -33.55
C ALA A 64 -21.16 -6.54 -32.34
N PHE A 65 -21.22 -7.09 -31.13
CA PHE A 65 -20.87 -6.37 -29.91
C PHE A 65 -19.53 -6.89 -29.38
N TYR A 66 -18.59 -5.98 -29.16
CA TYR A 66 -17.33 -6.26 -28.48
C TYR A 66 -17.45 -5.85 -27.02
N ILE A 67 -17.21 -6.80 -26.12
CA ILE A 67 -17.20 -6.59 -24.68
C ILE A 67 -15.76 -6.76 -24.21
N THR A 68 -15.18 -5.71 -23.64
CA THR A 68 -13.79 -5.68 -23.17
C THR A 68 -13.73 -5.38 -21.69
N GLY A 69 -12.81 -5.99 -20.94
CA GLY A 69 -12.75 -5.79 -19.50
C GLY A 69 -12.00 -6.90 -18.78
N LYS A 70 -11.16 -6.52 -17.81
CA LYS A 70 -10.31 -7.44 -17.07
C LYS A 70 -11.09 -8.56 -16.37
N ARG A 71 -12.30 -8.28 -15.91
CA ARG A 71 -13.17 -9.27 -15.24
C ARG A 71 -13.76 -10.27 -16.24
N ILE A 72 -14.30 -9.82 -17.38
CA ILE A 72 -14.90 -10.69 -18.38
C ILE A 72 -13.87 -11.53 -19.13
N GLU A 73 -12.71 -10.96 -19.46
CA GLU A 73 -11.61 -11.65 -20.11
C GLU A 73 -11.05 -12.80 -19.24
N ARG A 74 -10.88 -12.53 -17.94
CA ARG A 74 -10.48 -13.58 -16.98
C ARG A 74 -11.54 -14.67 -16.85
N LEU A 75 -12.81 -14.29 -16.80
CA LEU A 75 -13.90 -15.27 -16.71
C LEU A 75 -13.90 -16.21 -17.91
N VAL A 76 -13.75 -15.68 -19.13
CA VAL A 76 -13.66 -16.48 -20.35
C VAL A 76 -12.40 -17.36 -20.34
N ALA A 77 -11.24 -16.80 -20.00
CA ALA A 77 -9.97 -17.54 -19.99
C ALA A 77 -9.92 -18.68 -18.96
N MET A 78 -10.64 -18.56 -17.85
CA MET A 78 -10.71 -19.58 -16.80
C MET A 78 -11.84 -20.60 -17.01
N THR A 79 -12.71 -20.39 -18.00
CA THR A 79 -13.85 -21.28 -18.26
C THR A 79 -13.50 -22.27 -19.36
N ASN A 80 -13.67 -23.57 -19.09
CA ASN A 80 -13.68 -24.57 -20.14
C ASN A 80 -15.02 -24.50 -20.90
N LEU A 81 -15.02 -23.99 -22.14
CA LEU A 81 -16.24 -23.81 -22.94
C LEU A 81 -16.75 -25.10 -23.59
N ASP A 82 -15.93 -26.16 -23.62
CA ASP A 82 -16.31 -27.46 -24.18
C ASP A 82 -17.09 -28.34 -23.18
N ASP A 83 -17.15 -27.94 -21.91
CA ASP A 83 -17.92 -28.63 -20.86
C ASP A 83 -19.26 -27.92 -20.59
N ASP A 84 -20.36 -28.65 -20.79
CA ASP A 84 -21.73 -28.14 -20.62
C ASP A 84 -22.01 -27.59 -19.22
N GLN A 85 -21.42 -28.18 -18.18
CA GLN A 85 -21.61 -27.66 -16.81
C GLN A 85 -20.90 -26.33 -16.61
N SER A 86 -19.67 -26.22 -17.11
CA SER A 86 -18.87 -24.99 -17.10
C SER A 86 -19.55 -23.88 -17.92
N LEU A 87 -20.11 -24.22 -19.08
CA LEU A 87 -20.88 -23.28 -19.91
C LEU A 87 -22.13 -22.76 -19.18
N ARG A 88 -22.88 -23.63 -18.49
CA ARG A 88 -24.05 -23.20 -17.70
C ARG A 88 -23.66 -22.28 -16.54
N ARG A 89 -22.54 -22.56 -15.86
CA ARG A 89 -22.01 -21.68 -14.81
C ARG A 89 -21.61 -20.33 -15.37
N PHE A 90 -20.93 -20.30 -16.51
CA PHE A 90 -20.57 -19.09 -17.22
C PHE A 90 -21.80 -18.24 -17.57
N GLN A 91 -22.82 -18.82 -18.20
CA GLN A 91 -24.08 -18.13 -18.53
C GLN A 91 -24.83 -17.61 -17.29
N ARG A 92 -24.70 -18.29 -16.14
CA ARG A 92 -25.28 -17.80 -14.89
C ARG A 92 -24.56 -16.56 -14.39
N ILE A 93 -23.22 -16.56 -14.42
CA ILE A 93 -22.40 -15.40 -14.05
C ILE A 93 -22.64 -14.24 -15.03
N TRP A 94 -22.78 -14.52 -16.33
CA TRP A 94 -23.13 -13.54 -17.35
C TRP A 94 -24.43 -12.79 -17.04
N ARG A 95 -25.48 -13.51 -16.60
CA ARG A 95 -26.75 -12.91 -16.15
C ARG A 95 -26.60 -12.08 -14.88
N PHE A 96 -25.76 -12.50 -13.93
CA PHE A 96 -25.47 -11.70 -12.74
C PHE A 96 -24.71 -10.40 -13.05
N MET A 97 -23.98 -10.35 -14.16
CA MET A 97 -23.30 -9.14 -14.64
C MET A 97 -24.20 -8.25 -15.50
N GLU A 98 -25.50 -8.58 -15.61
CA GLU A 98 -26.50 -7.83 -16.37
C GLU A 98 -26.20 -7.67 -17.88
N LEU A 99 -25.25 -8.44 -18.42
CA LEU A 99 -24.88 -8.43 -19.84
C LEU A 99 -25.93 -9.05 -20.78
N ASP A 100 -27.01 -9.60 -20.22
CA ASP A 100 -28.17 -10.18 -20.91
C ASP A 100 -29.46 -9.38 -20.59
N ALA A 101 -29.35 -8.31 -19.78
CA ALA A 101 -30.47 -7.43 -19.49
C ALA A 101 -30.64 -6.45 -20.67
N LYS A 102 -31.85 -6.45 -21.22
CA LYS A 102 -32.25 -5.74 -22.44
C LYS A 102 -32.45 -4.25 -22.22
#